data_AF-A0A2S9FKK0-F1
#
_entry.id   AF-A0A2S9FKK0-F1
#
_cell.length_a   1.000
_cell.length_b   1.000
_cell.length_c   1.000
_cell.angle_alpha   90.00
_cell.angle_beta   90.00
_cell.angle_gamma   90.00
#
_symmetry.space_group_name_H-M   'P 1'
#
loop_
_entity.id
_entity.type
_entity.pdbx_description
1 polymer ?
#
loop_
_entity_poly.entity_id
_entity_poly.type
_entity_poly.pdbx_seq_one_letter_code
_entity_poly.pdbx_strand_id
1 'polypeptide(L)'
;PAVASPLGTEQQLAAERLATATVKTWPVQLMQRVLELGWLATAFREYDEIGGLDWENFRQLGEAVDEYAMGAAFQQQLLNPMTPTVVTQVAPPHTWYGQEVEGSRILYDNPDTVYRFMGVNMTSTYVITGRFTGELPADTNFSVLTGLSGVTADNLSGRQIEVGPDGSFTI
;
A
#
# COMPACT_ATOMS: atom_id res chain seq x y z
N PRO A 1 27.67 -10.52 -6.90
CA PRO A 1 26.28 -10.69 -6.41
C PRO A 1 25.54 -9.34 -6.47
N ALA A 2 24.36 -9.30 -7.10
CA ALA A 2 23.52 -8.11 -7.00
C ALA A 2 23.16 -7.90 -5.53
N VAL A 3 23.34 -6.69 -5.02
CA VAL A 3 22.94 -6.34 -3.65
C VAL A 3 21.43 -6.45 -3.58
N ALA A 4 20.91 -7.24 -2.65
CA ALA A 4 19.47 -7.37 -2.45
C ALA A 4 18.89 -6.00 -2.05
N SER A 5 17.83 -5.57 -2.74
CA SER A 5 17.09 -4.35 -2.42
C SER A 5 16.51 -4.46 -1.00
N PRO A 6 16.66 -3.42 -0.16
CA PRO A 6 16.03 -3.39 1.17
C PRO A 6 14.50 -3.32 1.10
N LEU A 7 13.94 -2.96 -0.06
CA LEU A 7 12.50 -2.90 -0.33
C LEU A 7 12.00 -4.19 -1.00
N GLY A 8 12.71 -4.66 -2.02
CA GLY A 8 12.41 -5.91 -2.73
C GLY A 8 12.91 -7.14 -2.00
N THR A 9 12.38 -7.41 -0.80
CA THR A 9 12.69 -8.62 -0.03
C THR A 9 11.87 -9.82 -0.50
N GLU A 10 12.26 -11.05 -0.18
CA GLU A 10 11.45 -12.24 -0.50
C GLU A 10 10.03 -12.17 0.06
N GLN A 11 9.88 -11.63 1.28
CA GLN A 11 8.57 -11.42 1.92
C GLN A 11 7.73 -10.40 1.15
N GLN A 12 8.33 -9.28 0.73
CA GLN A 12 7.65 -8.26 -0.08
C GLN A 12 7.21 -8.84 -1.43
N LEU A 13 8.12 -9.54 -2.12
CA LEU A 13 7.81 -10.19 -3.40
C LEU A 13 6.67 -11.21 -3.28
N ALA A 14 6.61 -11.96 -2.17
CA ALA A 14 5.53 -12.89 -1.90
C ALA A 14 4.19 -12.17 -1.65
N ALA A 15 4.20 -11.07 -0.90
CA ALA A 15 3.01 -10.25 -0.64
C ALA A 15 2.46 -9.62 -1.93
N GLU A 16 3.34 -9.14 -2.80
CA GLU A 16 2.99 -8.59 -4.11
C GLU A 16 2.37 -9.64 -5.05
N ARG A 17 2.93 -10.86 -5.08
CA ARG A 17 2.34 -11.97 -5.84
C ARG A 17 0.95 -12.32 -5.33
N LEU A 18 0.77 -12.35 -4.02
CA LEU A 18 -0.52 -12.66 -3.40
C LEU A 18 -1.56 -11.59 -3.72
N ALA A 19 -1.21 -10.31 -3.58
CA ALA A 19 -2.12 -9.21 -3.93
C ALA A 19 -2.45 -9.20 -5.43
N THR A 20 -1.45 -9.40 -6.30
CA THR A 20 -1.65 -9.52 -7.75
C THR A 20 -2.60 -10.68 -8.10
N ALA A 21 -2.44 -11.84 -7.44
CA ALA A 21 -3.34 -12.97 -7.63
C ALA A 21 -4.77 -12.65 -7.14
N THR A 22 -4.88 -11.90 -6.04
CA THR A 22 -6.15 -11.53 -5.40
C THR A 22 -6.97 -10.61 -6.31
N VAL A 23 -6.37 -9.56 -6.88
CA VAL A 23 -7.08 -8.65 -7.81
C VAL A 23 -7.49 -9.34 -9.11
N LYS A 24 -6.78 -10.41 -9.50
CA LYS A 24 -7.11 -11.25 -10.67
C LYS A 24 -8.21 -12.28 -10.40
N THR A 25 -8.74 -12.37 -9.18
CA THR A 25 -9.85 -13.27 -8.90
C THR A 25 -11.15 -12.76 -9.53
N TRP A 26 -12.01 -13.69 -9.95
CA TRP A 26 -13.29 -13.36 -10.58
C TRP A 26 -14.18 -12.44 -9.73
N PRO A 27 -14.33 -12.63 -8.40
CA PRO A 27 -15.14 -11.72 -7.58
C PRO A 27 -14.65 -10.28 -7.63
N VAL A 28 -13.33 -10.05 -7.57
CA VAL A 28 -12.75 -8.70 -7.59
C VAL A 28 -12.97 -8.06 -8.96
N GLN A 29 -12.63 -8.77 -10.04
CA GLN A 29 -12.82 -8.26 -11.40
C GLN A 29 -14.29 -7.96 -11.72
N LEU A 30 -15.22 -8.82 -11.25
CA LEU A 30 -16.65 -8.55 -11.39
C LEU A 30 -17.04 -7.25 -10.70
N MET A 31 -16.59 -7.05 -9.46
CA MET A 31 -16.93 -5.85 -8.70
C MET A 31 -16.34 -4.58 -9.31
N GLN A 32 -15.12 -4.63 -9.86
CA GLN A 32 -14.55 -3.51 -10.61
C GLN A 32 -15.45 -3.12 -11.80
N ARG A 33 -15.96 -4.10 -12.55
CA ARG A 33 -16.89 -3.84 -13.67
C ARG A 33 -18.24 -3.29 -13.22
N VAL A 34 -18.77 -3.77 -12.10
CA VAL A 34 -20.02 -3.24 -11.52
C VAL A 34 -19.84 -1.76 -11.16
N LEU A 35 -18.70 -1.40 -10.55
CA LEU A 35 -18.38 -0.02 -10.21
C LEU A 35 -18.19 0.86 -11.46
N GLU A 36 -17.43 0.38 -12.45
CA GLU A 36 -17.22 1.06 -13.74
C GLU A 36 -18.55 1.39 -14.44
N LEU A 37 -19.47 0.43 -14.52
CA LEU A 37 -20.79 0.63 -15.10
C LEU A 37 -21.64 1.63 -14.30
N GLY A 38 -21.56 1.56 -12.97
CA GLY A 38 -22.25 2.49 -12.08
C GLY A 38 -21.79 3.92 -12.29
N TRP A 39 -20.48 4.16 -12.32
CA TRP A 39 -19.91 5.48 -12.58
C TRP A 39 -20.20 5.96 -13.99
N LEU A 40 -20.16 5.09 -15.01
CA LEU A 40 -20.50 5.46 -16.37
C LEU A 40 -21.95 5.96 -16.46
N ALA A 41 -22.88 5.23 -15.84
CA ALA A 41 -24.28 5.63 -15.79
C ALA A 41 -24.48 6.95 -15.04
N THR A 42 -23.79 7.16 -13.91
CA THR A 42 -23.81 8.44 -13.20
C THR A 42 -23.23 9.56 -14.05
N ALA A 43 -22.08 9.35 -14.69
CA ALA A 43 -21.39 10.37 -15.44
C ALA A 43 -22.20 10.82 -16.68
N PHE A 44 -22.87 9.89 -17.38
CA PHE A 44 -23.80 10.27 -18.45
C PHE A 44 -24.97 11.09 -17.95
N ARG A 45 -25.47 10.85 -16.72
CA ARG A 45 -26.57 11.65 -16.16
C ARG A 45 -26.13 13.04 -15.73
N GLU A 46 -24.97 13.13 -15.07
CA GLU A 46 -24.51 14.39 -14.45
C GLU A 46 -23.82 15.33 -15.45
N TYR A 47 -23.19 14.80 -16.50
CA TYR A 47 -22.37 15.60 -17.43
C TYR A 47 -23.01 15.84 -18.80
N ASP A 48 -24.23 15.37 -19.05
CA ASP A 48 -24.93 15.56 -20.33
C ASP A 48 -25.06 17.06 -20.69
N GLU A 49 -25.36 17.91 -19.71
CA GLU A 49 -25.57 19.34 -19.88
C GLU A 49 -24.28 20.15 -20.13
N ILE A 50 -23.09 19.55 -19.90
CA ILE A 50 -21.79 20.24 -20.01
C ILE A 50 -20.88 19.69 -21.11
N GLY A 51 -21.45 18.98 -22.09
CA GLY A 51 -20.70 18.43 -23.23
C GLY A 51 -20.37 16.94 -23.12
N GLY A 52 -20.96 16.26 -22.13
CA GLY A 52 -20.85 14.82 -21.95
C GLY A 52 -19.62 14.37 -21.18
N LEU A 53 -19.37 13.07 -21.22
CA LEU A 53 -18.27 12.42 -20.50
C LEU A 53 -16.90 12.82 -21.07
N ASP A 54 -16.02 13.29 -20.19
CA ASP A 54 -14.58 13.33 -20.49
C ASP A 54 -14.00 11.92 -20.34
N TRP A 55 -13.68 11.31 -21.48
CA TRP A 55 -13.14 9.96 -21.56
C TRP A 55 -11.76 9.81 -20.92
N GLU A 56 -10.95 10.87 -20.88
CA GLU A 56 -9.63 10.80 -20.25
C GLU A 56 -9.75 10.76 -18.73
N ASN A 57 -10.66 11.55 -18.16
CA ASN A 57 -10.97 11.47 -16.73
C ASN A 57 -11.61 10.13 -16.36
N PHE A 58 -12.48 9.59 -17.22
CA PHE A 58 -13.08 8.28 -17.00
C PHE A 58 -12.03 7.16 -16.98
N ARG A 59 -11.04 7.23 -17.89
CA ARG A 59 -9.91 6.28 -17.93
C ARG A 59 -9.06 6.36 -16.66
N GLN A 60 -8.73 7.57 -16.22
CA GLN A 60 -7.99 7.79 -14.96
C GLN A 60 -8.76 7.28 -13.73
N LEU A 61 -10.09 7.41 -13.73
CA LEU A 61 -10.93 6.80 -12.70
C LEU A 61 -10.80 5.27 -12.71
N GLY A 62 -10.79 4.63 -13.88
CA GLY A 62 -10.52 3.20 -14.01
C GLY A 62 -9.16 2.80 -13.41
N GLU A 63 -8.09 3.52 -13.75
CA GLU A 63 -6.77 3.29 -13.18
C GLU A 63 -6.76 3.44 -11.65
N ALA A 64 -7.43 4.46 -11.11
CA ALA A 64 -7.54 4.66 -9.68
C ALA A 64 -8.26 3.49 -8.98
N VAL A 65 -9.19 2.83 -9.67
CA VAL A 65 -9.95 1.69 -9.14
C VAL A 65 -9.10 0.43 -9.13
N ASP A 66 -8.31 0.21 -10.17
CA ASP A 66 -7.32 -0.86 -10.22
C ASP A 66 -6.32 -0.72 -9.07
N GLU A 67 -5.79 0.49 -8.86
CA GLU A 67 -4.87 0.75 -7.76
C GLU A 67 -5.52 0.63 -6.38
N TYR A 68 -6.77 1.06 -6.24
CA TYR A 68 -7.50 0.89 -5.00
C TYR A 68 -7.75 -0.59 -4.69
N ALA A 69 -8.09 -1.40 -5.70
CA ALA A 69 -8.25 -2.84 -5.54
C ALA A 69 -6.93 -3.50 -5.12
N MET A 70 -5.81 -3.07 -5.69
CA MET A 70 -4.47 -3.55 -5.33
C MET A 70 -4.08 -3.15 -3.89
N GLY A 71 -4.35 -1.90 -3.49
CA GLY A 71 -4.18 -1.44 -2.11
C GLY A 71 -5.05 -2.22 -1.13
N ALA A 72 -6.32 -2.47 -1.46
CA ALA A 72 -7.21 -3.30 -0.66
C ALA A 72 -6.69 -4.74 -0.53
N ALA A 73 -6.14 -5.32 -1.61
CA ALA A 73 -5.54 -6.66 -1.59
C ALA A 73 -4.31 -6.74 -0.69
N PHE A 74 -3.50 -5.67 -0.59
CA PHE A 74 -2.45 -5.59 0.42
C PHE A 74 -3.02 -5.49 1.85
N GLN A 75 -4.03 -4.63 2.06
CA GLN A 75 -4.67 -4.48 3.38
C GLN A 75 -5.28 -5.78 3.91
N GLN A 76 -5.85 -6.63 3.04
CA GLN A 76 -6.36 -7.94 3.44
C GLN A 76 -5.28 -8.85 4.05
N GLN A 77 -4.02 -8.72 3.60
CA GLN A 77 -2.90 -9.50 4.14
C GLN A 77 -2.55 -9.10 5.58
N LEU A 78 -2.98 -7.91 6.02
CA LEU A 78 -2.69 -7.37 7.35
C LEU A 78 -3.73 -7.79 8.40
N LEU A 79 -4.78 -8.51 8.01
CA LEU A 79 -5.89 -8.89 8.90
C LEU A 79 -5.54 -9.98 9.92
N ASN A 80 -4.37 -10.63 9.81
CA ASN A 80 -3.90 -11.59 10.79
C ASN A 80 -2.76 -11.00 11.65
N PRO A 81 -3.09 -10.30 12.74
CA PRO A 81 -2.08 -9.71 13.63
C PRO A 81 -1.29 -10.76 14.44
N MET A 82 -1.72 -12.03 14.46
CA MET A 82 -0.99 -13.08 15.18
C MET A 82 0.25 -13.56 14.43
N THR A 83 0.32 -13.30 13.13
CA THR A 83 1.48 -13.59 12.28
C THR A 83 1.73 -12.37 11.39
N PRO A 84 2.14 -11.23 11.98
CA PRO A 84 2.20 -9.98 11.26
C PRO A 84 3.26 -10.05 10.16
N THR A 85 2.93 -9.47 9.01
CA THR A 85 3.87 -9.26 7.90
C THR A 85 4.04 -7.76 7.70
N VAL A 86 5.24 -7.34 7.28
CA VAL A 86 5.50 -5.94 6.93
C VAL A 86 5.42 -5.83 5.42
N VAL A 87 4.43 -5.10 4.93
CA VAL A 87 4.16 -4.98 3.49
C VAL A 87 4.26 -3.51 3.08
N THR A 88 5.02 -3.25 2.02
CA THR A 88 5.02 -1.97 1.33
C THR A 88 3.80 -1.90 0.43
N GLN A 89 2.99 -0.85 0.58
CA GLN A 89 1.80 -0.55 -0.22
C GLN A 89 1.68 0.98 -0.34
N VAL A 90 0.63 1.48 -1.01
CA VAL A 90 0.53 2.92 -1.35
C VAL A 90 1.78 3.34 -2.13
N ALA A 91 2.09 2.54 -3.15
CA ALA A 91 3.27 2.72 -3.98
C ALA A 91 2.85 2.85 -5.44
N PRO A 92 3.61 3.62 -6.26
CA PRO A 92 3.42 3.62 -7.71
C PRO A 92 3.74 2.24 -8.30
N PRO A 93 3.33 1.97 -9.56
CA PRO A 93 3.77 0.79 -10.28
C PRO A 93 5.29 0.68 -10.28
N HIS A 94 5.81 -0.54 -10.11
CA HIS A 94 7.25 -0.76 -9.99
C HIS A 94 7.65 -2.18 -10.42
N THR A 95 8.96 -2.41 -10.52
CA THR A 95 9.53 -3.70 -10.90
C THR A 95 10.65 -4.11 -9.96
N TRP A 96 10.57 -5.32 -9.44
CA TRP A 96 11.63 -5.94 -8.64
C TRP A 96 12.08 -7.24 -9.27
N TYR A 97 13.36 -7.31 -9.68
CA TYR A 97 13.96 -8.54 -10.23
C TYR A 97 13.12 -9.20 -11.35
N GLY A 98 12.45 -8.40 -12.18
CA GLY A 98 11.57 -8.86 -13.25
C GLY A 98 10.12 -9.16 -12.85
N GLN A 99 9.75 -9.03 -11.57
CA GLN A 99 8.36 -9.02 -11.12
C GLN A 99 7.78 -7.61 -11.27
N GLU A 100 6.80 -7.45 -12.13
CA GLU A 100 6.03 -6.22 -12.29
C GLU A 100 4.86 -6.20 -11.30
N VAL A 101 4.66 -5.04 -10.68
CA VAL A 101 3.59 -4.80 -9.70
C VAL A 101 2.85 -3.53 -10.10
N GLU A 102 1.53 -3.64 -10.20
CA GLU A 102 0.66 -2.50 -10.45
C GLU A 102 0.66 -1.54 -9.26
N GLY A 103 0.22 -0.31 -9.48
CA GLY A 103 0.15 0.68 -8.42
C GLY A 103 -0.87 0.27 -7.34
N SER A 104 -0.68 0.80 -6.13
CA SER A 104 -1.53 0.48 -4.97
C SER A 104 -1.96 1.72 -4.20
N ARG A 105 -2.01 2.88 -4.87
CA ARG A 105 -2.34 4.16 -4.27
C ARG A 105 -3.85 4.20 -3.99
N ILE A 106 -4.22 4.63 -2.78
CA ILE A 106 -5.62 4.62 -2.30
C ILE A 106 -6.20 6.01 -2.04
N LEU A 107 -5.36 7.04 -1.94
CA LEU A 107 -5.69 8.44 -1.62
C LEU A 107 -4.61 9.37 -2.21
N TYR A 108 -4.30 10.47 -1.52
CA TYR A 108 -3.10 11.27 -1.76
C TYR A 108 -1.87 10.51 -1.27
N ASP A 109 -1.05 10.07 -2.21
CA ASP A 109 0.26 9.48 -1.95
C ASP A 109 1.34 10.58 -1.92
N ASN A 110 2.30 10.45 -1.00
CA ASN A 110 3.50 11.27 -1.02
C ASN A 110 4.60 10.49 -1.75
N PRO A 111 5.01 10.90 -2.98
CA PRO A 111 5.99 10.16 -3.76
C PRO A 111 7.37 10.05 -3.09
N ASP A 112 7.64 10.89 -2.08
CA ASP A 112 8.88 10.87 -1.30
C ASP A 112 8.82 9.93 -0.07
N THR A 113 7.69 9.26 0.16
CA THR A 113 7.48 8.37 1.31
C THR A 113 7.35 6.92 0.87
N VAL A 114 8.06 6.02 1.55
CA VAL A 114 7.80 4.57 1.46
C VAL A 114 6.89 4.17 2.61
N TYR A 115 5.63 3.85 2.31
CA TYR A 115 4.68 3.39 3.30
C TYR A 115 4.75 1.87 3.50
N ARG A 116 4.96 1.45 4.76
CA ARG A 116 4.97 0.04 5.14
C ARG A 116 3.99 -0.19 6.28
N PHE A 117 3.20 -1.25 6.16
CA PHE A 117 2.14 -1.55 7.10
C PHE A 117 2.28 -2.97 7.66
N MET A 118 1.84 -3.16 8.89
CA MET A 118 1.75 -4.44 9.55
C MET A 118 0.51 -4.50 10.43
N GLY A 119 -0.15 -5.66 10.48
CA GLY A 119 -1.26 -5.89 11.40
C GLY A 119 -0.79 -6.01 12.83
N VAL A 120 -1.44 -5.30 13.77
CA VAL A 120 -1.22 -5.43 15.21
C VAL A 120 -2.57 -5.51 15.93
N ASN A 121 -2.58 -5.92 17.20
CA ASN A 121 -3.80 -5.95 18.02
C ASN A 121 -3.54 -5.41 19.42
N MET A 122 -4.62 -5.11 20.15
CA MET A 122 -4.57 -4.53 21.50
C MET A 122 -4.19 -5.52 22.61
N THR A 123 -4.17 -6.82 22.33
CA THR A 123 -3.99 -7.87 23.35
C THR A 123 -2.60 -8.51 23.34
N SER A 124 -1.72 -8.07 22.45
CA SER A 124 -0.38 -8.62 22.24
C SER A 124 0.69 -7.53 22.31
N THR A 125 1.92 -7.94 22.60
CA THR A 125 3.11 -7.08 22.49
C THR A 125 3.92 -7.51 21.29
N TYR A 126 4.40 -6.54 20.53
CA TYR A 126 5.19 -6.75 19.32
C TYR A 126 6.57 -6.14 19.51
N VAL A 127 7.57 -6.74 18.86
CA VAL A 127 8.92 -6.19 18.77
C VAL A 127 9.23 -5.99 17.30
N ILE A 128 9.59 -4.77 16.91
CA ILE A 128 9.98 -4.45 15.54
C ILE A 128 11.49 -4.32 15.52
N THR A 129 12.15 -5.17 14.74
CA THR A 129 13.59 -5.07 14.48
C THR A 129 13.82 -4.66 13.05
N GLY A 130 14.87 -3.88 12.82
CA GLY A 130 15.23 -3.44 11.48
C GLY A 130 16.65 -2.94 11.40
N ARG A 131 17.04 -2.54 10.20
CA ARG A 131 18.34 -1.92 9.93
C ARG A 131 18.20 -0.87 8.85
N PHE A 132 18.70 0.33 9.11
CA PHE A 132 18.89 1.32 8.06
C PHE A 132 20.09 0.94 7.20
N THR A 133 19.92 0.95 5.88
CA THR A 133 20.98 0.64 4.92
C THR A 133 21.28 1.87 4.08
N GLY A 134 22.55 2.27 3.99
CA GLY A 134 22.95 3.47 3.27
C GLY A 134 22.73 4.74 4.10
N GLU A 135 22.38 5.84 3.43
CA GLU A 135 22.05 7.09 4.11
C GLU A 135 20.71 6.98 4.84
N LEU A 136 20.63 7.58 6.03
CA LEU A 136 19.38 7.63 6.79
C LEU A 136 18.35 8.47 6.02
N PRO A 137 17.08 8.03 5.94
CA PRO A 137 16.01 8.87 5.43
C PRO A 137 15.93 10.20 6.20
N ALA A 138 15.57 11.27 5.50
CA ALA A 138 15.43 12.60 6.11
C ALA A 138 14.40 12.62 7.25
N ASP A 139 13.37 11.78 7.15
CA ASP A 139 12.41 11.51 8.20
C ASP A 139 12.01 10.02 8.22
N THR A 140 11.68 9.52 9.39
CA THR A 140 11.17 8.15 9.60
C THR A 140 10.21 8.20 10.77
N ASN A 141 9.05 7.58 10.64
CA ASN A 141 8.04 7.55 11.69
C ASN A 141 7.40 6.16 11.78
N PHE A 142 7.11 5.73 13.00
CA PHE A 142 6.32 4.54 13.30
C PHE A 142 5.04 4.98 13.97
N SER A 143 3.95 4.93 13.22
CA SER A 143 2.63 5.34 13.71
C SER A 143 1.75 4.12 13.97
N VAL A 144 1.05 4.13 15.10
CA VAL A 144 -0.01 3.15 15.37
C VAL A 144 -1.32 3.76 14.89
N LEU A 145 -2.00 3.07 13.99
CA LEU A 145 -3.29 3.50 13.44
C LEU A 145 -4.43 2.67 14.02
N THR A 146 -5.59 3.29 14.24
CA THR A 146 -6.79 2.66 14.79
C THR A 146 -8.01 2.99 13.95
N GLY A 147 -8.99 2.07 13.98
CA GLY A 147 -10.21 2.20 13.20
C GLY A 147 -9.98 2.05 11.69
N LEU A 148 -11.09 1.95 10.95
CA LEU A 148 -11.07 1.76 9.49
C LEU A 148 -10.59 3.01 8.74
N SER A 149 -10.69 4.20 9.35
CA SER A 149 -10.23 5.45 8.78
C SER A 149 -8.75 5.77 9.07
N GLY A 150 -8.05 4.90 9.81
CA GLY A 150 -6.61 5.07 10.08
C GLY A 150 -6.27 6.22 11.02
N VAL A 151 -7.02 6.40 12.11
CA VAL A 151 -6.73 7.45 13.10
C VAL A 151 -5.43 7.12 13.84
N THR A 152 -4.44 8.02 13.78
CA THR A 152 -3.18 7.87 14.50
C THR A 152 -3.41 7.91 16.01
N ALA A 153 -3.16 6.79 16.68
CA ALA A 153 -3.24 6.66 18.13
C ALA A 153 -1.93 7.06 18.82
N ASP A 154 -0.78 6.77 18.19
CA ASP A 154 0.54 7.13 18.69
C ASP A 154 1.55 7.23 17.52
N ASN A 155 2.66 7.93 17.75
CA ASN A 155 3.74 8.09 16.78
C ASN A 155 5.12 8.18 17.44
N LEU A 156 6.03 7.30 17.01
CA LEU A 156 7.44 7.34 17.35
C LEU A 156 8.27 7.86 16.19
N SER A 157 8.93 9.00 16.36
CA SER A 157 9.87 9.53 15.38
C SER A 157 11.16 8.72 15.37
N GLY A 158 11.76 8.54 14.20
CA GLY A 158 13.07 7.90 14.03
C GLY A 158 14.19 8.59 14.80
N ARG A 159 14.02 9.88 15.13
CA ARG A 159 14.95 10.64 15.99
C ARG A 159 14.93 10.19 17.46
N GLN A 160 13.90 9.45 17.87
CA GLN A 160 13.73 8.93 19.22
C GLN A 160 14.17 7.46 19.33
N ILE A 161 14.56 6.83 18.22
CA ILE A 161 14.98 5.43 18.18
C ILE A 161 16.48 5.34 18.44
N GLU A 162 16.89 4.44 19.33
CA GLU A 162 18.29 4.09 19.49
C GLU A 162 18.75 3.23 18.30
N VAL A 163 19.62 3.81 17.47
CA VAL A 163 20.20 3.13 16.30
C VAL A 163 21.63 2.71 16.61
N GLY A 164 21.90 1.40 16.48
CA GLY A 164 23.22 0.82 16.69
C GLY A 164 24.25 1.28 15.64
N PRO A 165 25.55 1.06 15.87
CA PRO A 165 26.61 1.47 14.95
C PRO A 165 26.51 0.84 13.55
N ASP A 166 25.84 -0.31 13.43
CA ASP A 166 25.59 -1.01 12.17
C ASP A 166 24.25 -0.64 11.52
N GLY A 167 23.56 0.39 12.04
CA GLY A 167 22.26 0.84 11.59
C GLY A 167 21.07 0.03 12.12
N SER A 168 21.31 -0.99 12.96
CA SER A 168 20.23 -1.80 13.54
C SER A 168 19.41 -1.03 14.58
N PHE A 169 18.13 -1.38 14.72
CA PHE A 169 17.26 -0.85 15.76
C PHE A 169 16.25 -1.91 16.22
N THR A 170 15.72 -1.68 17.43
CA THR A 170 14.62 -2.44 18.03
C THR A 170 13.63 -1.46 18.64
N ILE A 171 12.34 -1.63 18.35
CA ILE A 171 11.21 -0.90 18.94
C ILE A 171 10.32 -1.91 19.65
#